data_AF-A0A942TQA9-F1
#
_entry.id   AF-A0A942TQA9-F1
#
_cell.length_a   1.000
_cell.length_b   1.000
_cell.length_c   1.000
_cell.angle_alpha   90.00
_cell.angle_beta   90.00
_cell.angle_gamma   90.00
#
_symmetry.space_group_name_H-M   'P 1'
#
loop_
_entity.id
_entity.type
_entity.pdbx_description
1 polymer ?
#
loop_
_entity_poly.entity_id
_entity_poly.type
_entity_poly.pdbx_seq_one_letter_code
_entity_poly.pdbx_strand_id
1 'polypeptide(L)'
;MMKIRKSWRSIDAKTLRHLYTDLRKTDRVIAEMYNLDRTTVVKKRNEFGIHARKTLGEIGEELVEKELRSRGYDVVNMNDHDKLSPFDLLVNEKLRIEVKTSSLHEGNRFYFALSEKSGNKNIVSDTRVRLRTGRTRKLLEKTCDLVILVGLEDDGDAHFFIMSPNYIKDKKYGVYVPFNPFSKNKYNSFREKWDEIETVLSQHGRKCIF
;
A
#
# COMPACT_ATOMS: atom_id res chain seq x y z
N MET A 1 19.30 41.97 20.26
CA MET A 1 18.58 40.94 19.47
C MET A 1 17.33 40.52 20.23
N MET A 2 16.16 40.95 19.81
CA MET A 2 14.89 40.67 20.47
C MET A 2 14.44 39.24 20.13
N LYS A 3 14.40 38.33 21.12
CA LYS A 3 13.81 37.00 20.96
C LYS A 3 12.29 37.17 20.87
N ILE A 4 11.74 37.10 19.67
CA ILE A 4 10.29 37.03 19.45
C ILE A 4 9.81 35.73 20.12
N ARG A 5 9.13 35.84 21.27
CA ARG A 5 8.40 34.72 21.87
C ARG A 5 7.32 34.30 20.89
N LYS A 6 7.49 33.15 20.22
CA LYS A 6 6.42 32.52 19.43
C LYS A 6 5.25 32.28 20.38
N SER A 7 4.16 33.04 20.21
CA SER A 7 2.90 32.74 20.87
C SER A 7 2.37 31.43 20.27
N TRP A 8 2.41 30.36 21.08
CA TRP A 8 1.92 29.06 20.68
C TRP A 8 0.39 29.12 20.71
N ARG A 9 -0.26 29.30 19.55
CA ARG A 9 -1.71 29.08 19.45
C ARG A 9 -1.96 27.59 19.66
N SER A 10 -2.47 27.22 20.83
CA SER A 10 -2.91 25.85 21.09
C SER A 10 -4.14 25.56 20.22
N ILE A 11 -4.06 24.54 19.37
CA ILE A 11 -5.24 24.01 18.67
C ILE A 11 -6.04 23.12 19.64
N ASP A 12 -7.35 23.36 19.72
CA ASP A 12 -8.30 22.56 20.49
C ASP A 12 -8.84 21.36 19.69
N ALA A 13 -9.54 20.46 20.38
CA ALA A 13 -10.03 19.21 19.81
C ALA A 13 -11.08 19.40 18.70
N LYS A 14 -11.99 20.36 18.86
CA LYS A 14 -13.06 20.61 17.89
C LYS A 14 -12.49 21.14 16.58
N THR A 15 -11.56 22.08 16.69
CA THR A 15 -10.87 22.67 15.54
C THR A 15 -10.00 21.66 14.83
N LEU A 16 -9.22 20.85 15.57
CA LEU A 16 -8.38 19.82 14.97
C LEU A 16 -9.20 18.75 14.26
N ARG A 17 -10.32 18.33 14.84
CA ARG A 17 -11.25 17.37 14.23
C ARG A 17 -11.86 17.92 12.95
N HIS A 18 -12.37 19.15 12.98
CA HIS A 18 -12.96 19.78 11.80
C HIS A 18 -11.97 19.92 10.65
N LEU A 19 -10.74 20.38 10.94
CA LEU A 19 -9.70 20.54 9.92
C LEU A 19 -9.25 19.20 9.32
N TYR A 20 -9.08 18.18 10.17
CA TYR A 20 -8.54 16.90 9.74
C TYR A 20 -9.58 16.01 9.06
N THR A 21 -10.77 15.91 9.63
CA THR A 21 -11.84 15.00 9.18
C THR A 21 -12.70 15.66 8.12
N ASP A 22 -13.30 16.82 8.43
CA ASP A 22 -14.31 17.43 7.57
C ASP A 22 -13.66 18.14 6.37
N LEU A 23 -12.61 18.92 6.64
CA LEU A 23 -11.88 19.67 5.61
C LEU A 23 -10.70 18.89 5.00
N ARG A 24 -10.51 17.63 5.43
CA ARG A 24 -9.49 16.68 4.93
C ARG A 24 -8.05 17.19 4.93
N LYS A 25 -7.70 18.22 5.72
CA LYS A 25 -6.34 18.77 5.79
C LYS A 25 -5.36 17.76 6.39
N THR A 26 -4.13 17.74 5.90
CA THR A 26 -3.08 16.85 6.45
C THR A 26 -2.47 17.46 7.71
N ASP A 27 -1.85 16.64 8.56
CA ASP A 27 -1.14 17.12 9.76
C ASP A 27 -0.09 18.19 9.41
N ARG A 28 0.52 18.10 8.23
CA ARG A 28 1.48 19.09 7.73
C ARG A 28 0.81 20.43 7.40
N VAL A 29 -0.30 20.40 6.66
CA VAL A 29 -1.04 21.63 6.31
C VAL A 29 -1.57 22.30 7.58
N ILE A 30 -2.10 21.52 8.52
CA ILE A 30 -2.56 22.05 9.82
C ILE A 30 -1.39 22.66 10.60
N ALA A 31 -0.22 22.01 10.60
CA ALA A 31 0.98 22.55 11.25
C ALA A 31 1.42 23.89 10.63
N GLU A 32 1.41 24.00 9.30
CA GLU A 32 1.70 25.23 8.57
C GLU A 32 0.69 26.34 8.91
N MET A 33 -0.61 26.03 8.94
CA MET A 33 -1.69 26.98 9.29
C MET A 33 -1.55 27.57 10.70
N TYR A 34 -1.04 26.79 11.65
CA TYR A 34 -0.91 27.20 13.05
C TYR A 34 0.53 27.53 13.46
N ASN A 35 1.48 27.52 12.51
CA ASN A 35 2.92 27.69 12.76
C ASN A 35 3.45 26.75 13.87
N LEU A 36 2.98 25.51 13.84
CA LEU A 36 3.37 24.43 14.74
C LEU A 36 4.32 23.46 14.03
N ASP A 37 5.03 22.64 14.81
CA ASP A 37 5.68 21.46 14.26
C ASP A 37 4.64 20.37 13.92
N ARG A 38 4.86 19.62 12.84
CA ARG A 38 3.96 18.52 12.44
C ARG A 38 3.79 17.50 13.58
N THR A 39 4.85 17.19 14.32
CA THR A 39 4.80 16.23 15.43
C THR A 39 3.89 16.72 16.57
N THR A 40 3.79 18.03 16.78
CA THR A 40 2.85 18.63 17.74
C THR A 40 1.40 18.37 17.34
N VAL A 41 1.08 18.53 16.04
CA VAL A 41 -0.27 18.23 15.53
C VAL A 41 -0.60 16.75 15.67
N VAL A 42 0.35 15.86 15.32
CA VAL A 42 0.17 14.40 15.49
C VAL A 42 -0.09 14.03 16.94
N LYS A 43 0.67 14.58 17.90
CA LYS A 43 0.49 14.32 19.33
C LYS A 43 -0.90 14.74 19.81
N LYS A 44 -1.32 15.98 19.50
CA LYS A 44 -2.65 16.49 19.85
C LYS A 44 -3.77 15.67 19.19
N ARG A 45 -3.57 15.26 17.94
CA ARG A 45 -4.54 14.43 17.20
C ARG A 45 -4.78 13.11 17.95
N ASN A 46 -3.71 12.45 18.38
CA ASN A 46 -3.79 11.22 19.17
C ASN A 46 -4.40 11.45 20.56
N GLU A 47 -4.01 12.53 21.25
CA GLU A 47 -4.57 12.94 22.56
C GLU A 47 -6.10 13.12 22.50
N PHE A 48 -6.62 13.65 21.38
CA PHE A 48 -8.05 13.87 21.17
C PHE A 48 -8.79 12.69 20.52
N GLY A 49 -8.15 11.53 20.39
CA GLY A 49 -8.78 10.33 19.79
C GLY A 49 -9.18 10.52 18.33
N ILE A 50 -8.46 11.35 17.57
CA ILE A 50 -8.67 11.52 16.14
C ILE A 50 -7.71 10.54 15.45
N HIS A 51 -8.20 9.39 14.99
CA HIS A 51 -7.34 8.39 14.36
C HIS A 51 -6.77 8.89 13.03
N ALA A 52 -5.55 8.45 12.71
CA ALA A 52 -4.97 8.74 11.41
C ALA A 52 -5.81 8.09 10.31
N ARG A 53 -5.94 8.76 9.18
CA ARG A 53 -6.50 8.13 7.97
C ARG A 53 -5.62 6.97 7.53
N LYS A 54 -6.26 5.91 7.05
CA LYS A 54 -5.58 4.80 6.39
C LYS A 54 -4.80 5.34 5.19
N THR A 55 -3.60 4.81 5.02
CA THR A 55 -2.81 4.98 3.82
C THR A 55 -3.46 4.27 2.65
N LEU A 56 -3.08 4.64 1.44
CA LEU A 56 -3.55 3.97 0.23
C LEU A 56 -3.20 2.47 0.22
N GLY A 57 -2.05 2.10 0.78
CA GLY A 57 -1.63 0.71 0.96
C GLY A 57 -2.62 -0.07 1.83
N GLU A 58 -2.86 0.43 3.04
CA GLU A 58 -3.81 -0.17 4.01
C GLU A 58 -5.22 -0.31 3.41
N ILE A 59 -5.70 0.69 2.66
CA ILE A 59 -7.01 0.61 1.98
C ILE A 59 -7.02 -0.54 0.95
N GLY A 60 -5.98 -0.66 0.14
CA GLY A 60 -5.91 -1.73 -0.87
C GLY A 60 -5.78 -3.13 -0.24
N GLU A 61 -5.01 -3.26 0.83
CA GLU A 61 -4.88 -4.51 1.59
C GLU A 61 -6.24 -4.96 2.15
N GLU A 62 -7.00 -4.05 2.76
CA GLU A 62 -8.34 -4.35 3.28
C GLU A 62 -9.35 -4.74 2.21
N LEU A 63 -9.26 -4.11 1.02
CA LEU A 63 -10.12 -4.47 -0.11
C LEU A 63 -9.80 -5.88 -0.61
N VAL A 64 -8.52 -6.22 -0.73
CA VAL A 64 -8.10 -7.58 -1.12
C VAL A 64 -8.50 -8.60 -0.07
N GLU A 65 -8.29 -8.30 1.21
CA GLU A 65 -8.70 -9.16 2.32
C GLU A 65 -10.22 -9.41 2.29
N LYS A 66 -11.03 -8.36 2.14
CA LYS A 66 -12.49 -8.48 2.05
C LYS A 66 -12.91 -9.36 0.87
N GLU A 67 -12.29 -9.19 -0.29
CA GLU A 67 -12.60 -9.95 -1.49
C GLU A 67 -12.16 -11.42 -1.39
N LEU A 68 -11.04 -11.71 -0.74
CA LEU A 68 -10.61 -13.08 -0.47
C LEU A 68 -11.54 -13.76 0.57
N ARG A 69 -11.90 -13.06 1.65
CA ARG A 69 -12.85 -13.59 2.65
C ARG A 69 -14.23 -13.82 2.06
N SER A 70 -14.72 -12.95 1.18
CA SER A 70 -16.02 -13.13 0.50
C SER A 70 -16.05 -14.39 -0.39
N ARG A 71 -14.88 -14.83 -0.86
CA ARG A 71 -14.67 -16.07 -1.63
C ARG A 71 -14.47 -17.31 -0.76
N GLY A 72 -14.53 -17.16 0.57
CA GLY A 72 -14.45 -18.27 1.52
C GLY A 72 -13.04 -18.64 1.96
N TYR A 73 -12.03 -17.82 1.67
CA TYR A 73 -10.68 -18.04 2.17
C TYR A 73 -10.51 -17.52 3.59
N ASP A 74 -9.67 -18.20 4.37
CA ASP A 74 -9.11 -17.64 5.60
C ASP A 74 -7.93 -16.74 5.26
N VAL A 75 -7.89 -15.55 5.85
CA VAL A 75 -6.92 -14.51 5.52
C VAL A 75 -6.38 -13.89 6.80
N VAL A 76 -5.05 -13.84 6.91
CA VAL A 76 -4.33 -13.11 7.96
C VAL A 76 -3.67 -11.89 7.34
N ASN A 77 -4.00 -10.71 7.86
CA ASN A 77 -3.31 -9.48 7.51
C ASN A 77 -2.02 -9.36 8.31
N MET A 78 -0.88 -9.33 7.61
CA MET A 78 0.42 -9.31 8.26
C MET A 78 0.74 -7.95 8.89
N ASN A 79 0.12 -6.85 8.46
CA ASN A 79 0.33 -5.56 9.15
C ASN A 79 -0.21 -5.56 10.59
N ASP A 80 -1.20 -6.40 10.89
CA ASP A 80 -1.75 -6.58 12.24
C ASP A 80 -0.97 -7.63 13.05
N HIS A 81 -0.42 -8.65 12.38
CA HIS A 81 0.24 -9.78 13.02
C HIS A 81 1.77 -9.62 13.15
N ASP A 82 2.44 -9.23 12.07
CA ASP A 82 3.88 -8.97 12.00
C ASP A 82 4.21 -7.89 10.94
N LYS A 83 4.39 -6.65 11.41
CA LYS A 83 4.72 -5.48 10.56
C LYS A 83 6.05 -5.59 9.81
N LEU A 84 6.92 -6.53 10.19
CA LEU A 84 8.19 -6.78 9.51
C LEU A 84 8.09 -7.91 8.49
N SER A 85 6.90 -8.50 8.33
CA SER A 85 6.63 -9.56 7.37
C SER A 85 7.09 -9.19 5.96
N PRO A 86 7.68 -10.14 5.21
CA PRO A 86 8.05 -9.92 3.83
C PRO A 86 6.85 -9.97 2.88
N PHE A 87 5.61 -10.10 3.31
CA PHE A 87 4.41 -10.06 2.46
C PHE A 87 3.23 -9.51 3.27
N ASP A 88 2.17 -9.10 2.58
CA ASP A 88 1.09 -8.31 3.18
C ASP A 88 -0.05 -9.20 3.70
N LEU A 89 -0.42 -10.27 2.98
CA LEU A 89 -1.49 -11.20 3.40
C LEU A 89 -1.04 -12.67 3.34
N LEU A 90 -1.50 -13.49 4.30
CA LEU A 90 -1.38 -14.96 4.27
C LEU A 90 -2.77 -15.57 4.10
N VAL A 91 -2.95 -16.39 3.06
CA VAL A 91 -4.22 -17.03 2.74
C VAL A 91 -4.15 -18.53 3.00
N ASN A 92 -5.11 -19.06 3.75
CA ASN A 92 -5.21 -20.47 4.15
C ASN A 92 -3.88 -21.03 4.70
N GLU A 93 -3.14 -20.22 5.47
CA GLU A 93 -1.82 -20.53 6.05
C GLU A 93 -0.72 -20.92 5.03
N LYS A 94 -0.97 -20.77 3.72
CA LYS A 94 -0.09 -21.32 2.67
C LYS A 94 0.33 -20.29 1.64
N LEU A 95 -0.61 -19.50 1.15
CA LEU A 95 -0.39 -18.60 0.02
C LEU A 95 -0.04 -17.21 0.51
N ARG A 96 1.17 -16.75 0.19
CA ARG A 96 1.68 -15.42 0.57
C ARG A 96 1.39 -14.42 -0.54
N ILE A 97 0.77 -13.30 -0.21
CA ILE A 97 0.36 -12.27 -1.17
C ILE A 97 1.03 -10.94 -0.84
N GLU A 98 1.62 -10.32 -1.85
CA GLU A 98 2.00 -8.91 -1.82
C GLU A 98 0.90 -8.05 -2.47
N VAL A 99 0.48 -7.00 -1.78
CA VAL A 99 -0.45 -5.98 -2.28
C VAL A 99 0.31 -4.71 -2.67
N LYS A 100 -0.06 -4.13 -3.81
CA LYS A 100 0.41 -2.79 -4.22
C LYS A 100 -0.76 -1.97 -4.72
N THR A 101 -0.97 -0.82 -4.08
CA THR A 101 -2.11 0.05 -4.40
C THR A 101 -1.66 1.30 -5.15
N SER A 102 -2.48 1.75 -6.09
CA SER A 102 -2.33 3.02 -6.80
C SER A 102 -3.69 3.66 -6.97
N SER A 103 -3.80 4.97 -6.78
CA SER A 103 -4.96 5.74 -7.23
C SER A 103 -4.87 5.98 -8.74
N LEU A 104 -5.99 6.27 -9.37
CA LEU A 104 -6.04 6.70 -10.75
C LEU A 104 -5.29 8.03 -10.89
N HIS A 105 -4.32 8.08 -11.79
CA HIS A 105 -3.56 9.30 -12.08
C HIS A 105 -4.12 10.03 -13.30
N GLU A 106 -3.79 11.32 -13.40
CA GLU A 106 -3.91 12.10 -14.63
C GLU A 106 -3.29 11.31 -15.81
N GLY A 107 -4.12 11.05 -16.83
CA GLY A 107 -3.77 10.17 -17.96
C GLY A 107 -4.38 8.76 -17.92
N ASN A 108 -5.45 8.54 -17.14
CA ASN A 108 -6.26 7.31 -17.13
C ASN A 108 -5.43 6.03 -16.96
N ARG A 109 -4.53 6.03 -15.96
CA ARG A 109 -3.64 4.91 -15.66
C ARG A 109 -3.34 4.81 -14.17
N PHE A 110 -3.07 3.61 -13.72
CA PHE A 110 -2.53 3.29 -12.41
C PHE A 110 -1.01 3.14 -12.49
N TYR A 111 -0.28 3.68 -11.51
CA TYR A 111 1.17 3.51 -11.38
C TYR A 111 1.52 2.83 -10.05
N PHE A 112 1.88 1.56 -10.15
CA PHE A 112 2.30 0.75 -9.01
C PHE A 112 3.80 0.88 -8.81
N ALA A 113 4.22 1.57 -7.75
CA ALA A 113 5.62 1.68 -7.38
C ALA A 113 6.15 0.33 -6.89
N LEU A 114 7.30 -0.11 -7.44
CA LEU A 114 7.97 -1.37 -7.08
C LEU A 114 9.35 -1.14 -6.45
N SER A 115 9.67 0.12 -6.17
CA SER A 115 10.93 0.52 -5.58
C SER A 115 10.69 1.63 -4.58
N GLU A 116 11.50 1.61 -3.53
CA GLU A 116 11.48 2.56 -2.44
C GLU A 116 12.48 3.69 -2.67
N LYS A 117 12.15 4.89 -2.19
CA LYS A 117 13.04 6.05 -2.29
C LYS A 117 14.32 5.81 -1.48
N SER A 118 15.45 6.30 -1.97
CA SER A 118 16.75 6.20 -1.28
C SER A 118 16.73 6.83 0.11
N GLY A 119 15.93 7.90 0.29
CA GLY A 119 15.73 8.57 1.58
C GLY A 119 15.13 7.69 2.67
N ASN A 120 14.49 6.56 2.32
CA ASN A 120 13.93 5.61 3.29
C ASN A 120 15.02 4.77 3.99
N LYS A 121 16.29 4.84 3.53
CA LYS A 121 17.46 4.15 4.12
C LYS A 121 17.26 2.64 4.34
N ASN A 122 16.47 2.01 3.47
CA ASN A 122 16.23 0.58 3.50
C ASN A 122 17.53 -0.23 3.38
N ILE A 123 17.62 -1.28 4.19
CA ILE A 123 18.78 -2.18 4.26
C ILE A 123 18.65 -3.24 3.14
N VAL A 124 19.77 -3.54 2.48
CA VAL A 124 19.85 -4.61 1.47
C VAL A 124 19.84 -5.96 2.19
N SER A 125 19.18 -6.96 1.61
CA SER A 125 19.04 -8.30 2.17
C SER A 125 18.83 -9.32 1.04
N ASP A 126 18.71 -10.61 1.39
CA ASP A 126 18.45 -11.68 0.41
C ASP A 126 17.15 -11.47 -0.38
N THR A 127 16.21 -10.70 0.18
CA THR A 127 14.90 -10.36 -0.40
C THR A 127 14.83 -8.91 -0.90
N ARG A 128 15.92 -8.13 -0.83
CA ARG A 128 15.92 -6.71 -1.21
C ARG A 128 17.25 -6.25 -1.80
N VAL A 129 17.19 -5.68 -2.99
CA VAL A 129 18.37 -5.20 -3.74
C VAL A 129 18.40 -3.67 -3.83
N ARG A 130 19.61 -3.11 -3.99
CA ARG A 130 19.81 -1.69 -4.30
C ARG A 130 19.95 -1.50 -5.82
N LEU A 131 19.19 -0.57 -6.37
CA LEU A 131 19.23 -0.19 -7.78
C LEU A 131 20.32 0.85 -8.03
N ARG A 132 20.73 1.03 -9.30
CA ARG A 132 21.72 2.03 -9.71
C ARG A 132 21.36 3.46 -9.27
N THR A 133 20.07 3.76 -9.13
CA THR A 133 19.56 5.07 -8.68
C THR A 133 19.63 5.27 -7.15
N GLY A 134 20.17 4.31 -6.40
CA GLY A 134 20.19 4.32 -4.93
C GLY A 134 18.87 3.94 -4.27
N ARG A 135 17.79 3.81 -5.04
CA ARG A 135 16.52 3.22 -4.60
C ARG A 135 16.71 1.75 -4.21
N THR A 136 15.84 1.23 -3.36
CA THR A 136 15.83 -0.21 -3.03
C THR A 136 14.58 -0.87 -3.61
N ARG A 137 14.67 -2.16 -3.92
CA ARG A 137 13.55 -2.95 -4.46
C ARG A 137 13.47 -4.30 -3.76
N LYS A 138 12.24 -4.70 -3.44
CA LYS A 138 11.91 -6.04 -2.94
C LYS A 138 11.94 -7.05 -4.10
N LEU A 139 12.51 -8.22 -3.86
CA LEU A 139 12.54 -9.34 -4.79
C LEU A 139 11.28 -10.20 -4.56
N LEU A 140 10.20 -9.86 -5.27
CA LEU A 140 8.87 -10.42 -5.03
C LEU A 140 8.81 -11.95 -5.16
N GLU A 141 9.57 -12.52 -6.11
CA GLU A 141 9.70 -13.97 -6.29
C GLU A 141 10.21 -14.72 -5.04
N LYS A 142 10.90 -14.01 -4.13
CA LYS A 142 11.41 -14.59 -2.88
C LYS A 142 10.50 -14.38 -1.70
N THR A 143 9.51 -13.50 -1.82
CA THR A 143 8.73 -13.01 -0.67
C THR A 143 7.26 -13.39 -0.72
N CYS A 144 6.70 -13.56 -1.91
CA CYS A 144 5.29 -13.88 -2.10
C CYS A 144 5.10 -14.86 -3.26
N ASP A 145 3.96 -15.55 -3.25
CA ASP A 145 3.55 -16.48 -4.29
C ASP A 145 2.69 -15.78 -5.35
N LEU A 146 1.95 -14.75 -4.93
CA LEU A 146 1.17 -13.87 -5.80
C LEU A 146 1.35 -12.39 -5.46
N VAL A 147 1.15 -11.56 -6.46
CA VAL A 147 1.07 -10.12 -6.35
C VAL A 147 -0.31 -9.67 -6.79
N ILE A 148 -0.98 -8.89 -5.95
CA ILE A 148 -2.25 -8.25 -6.29
C ILE A 148 -2.03 -6.74 -6.38
N LEU A 149 -2.15 -6.20 -7.59
CA LEU A 149 -2.15 -4.76 -7.80
C LEU A 149 -3.59 -4.25 -7.68
N VAL A 150 -3.80 -3.19 -6.90
CA VAL A 150 -5.13 -2.61 -6.64
C VAL A 150 -5.18 -1.17 -7.18
N GLY A 151 -5.85 -0.98 -8.31
CA GLY A 151 -6.12 0.33 -8.88
C GLY A 151 -7.40 0.92 -8.29
N LEU A 152 -7.33 2.09 -7.66
CA LEU A 152 -8.48 2.76 -7.04
C LEU A 152 -8.91 3.99 -7.85
N GLU A 153 -10.21 4.07 -8.11
CA GLU A 153 -10.87 5.25 -8.66
C GLU A 153 -11.17 6.29 -7.56
N ASP A 154 -11.54 7.50 -7.97
CA ASP A 154 -11.84 8.60 -7.05
C ASP A 154 -13.15 8.39 -6.27
N ASP A 155 -14.09 7.62 -6.83
CA ASP A 155 -15.36 7.23 -6.20
C ASP A 155 -15.24 6.01 -5.27
N GLY A 156 -14.09 5.35 -5.28
CA GLY A 156 -13.79 4.19 -4.43
C GLY A 156 -13.90 2.84 -5.14
N ASP A 157 -14.27 2.81 -6.43
CA ASP A 157 -14.24 1.58 -7.21
C ASP A 157 -12.81 1.06 -7.37
N ALA A 158 -12.67 -0.27 -7.33
CA ALA A 158 -11.38 -0.95 -7.29
C ALA A 158 -11.22 -1.92 -8.46
N HIS A 159 -10.00 -1.97 -9.00
CA HIS A 159 -9.58 -2.86 -10.08
C HIS A 159 -8.43 -3.72 -9.59
N PHE A 160 -8.58 -5.03 -9.66
CA PHE A 160 -7.60 -5.98 -9.17
C PHE A 160 -6.84 -6.62 -10.31
N PHE A 161 -5.52 -6.71 -10.18
CA PHE A 161 -4.65 -7.42 -11.13
C PHE A 161 -3.86 -8.49 -10.39
N ILE A 162 -4.24 -9.74 -10.58
CA ILE A 162 -3.73 -10.89 -9.85
C ILE A 162 -2.73 -11.64 -10.73
N MET A 163 -1.47 -11.73 -10.30
CA MET A 163 -0.42 -12.35 -11.10
C MET A 163 0.70 -12.95 -10.27
N SER A 164 1.38 -13.94 -10.85
CA SER A 164 2.67 -14.42 -10.33
C SER A 164 3.73 -13.29 -10.33
N PRO A 165 4.61 -13.23 -9.32
CA PRO A 165 5.69 -12.25 -9.27
C PRO A 165 6.61 -12.30 -10.51
N ASN A 166 6.71 -13.44 -11.19
CA ASN A 166 7.53 -13.63 -12.40
C ASN A 166 7.12 -12.71 -13.57
N TYR A 167 5.90 -12.20 -13.60
CA TYR A 167 5.45 -11.24 -14.61
C TYR A 167 5.98 -9.81 -14.39
N ILE A 168 6.53 -9.55 -13.20
CA ILE A 168 7.05 -8.26 -12.75
C ILE A 168 8.59 -8.26 -12.81
N LYS A 169 9.14 -8.12 -14.03
CA LYS A 169 10.60 -8.08 -14.26
C LYS A 169 11.36 -7.14 -13.30
N ASP A 170 12.52 -7.60 -12.82
CA ASP A 170 13.27 -6.99 -11.72
C ASP A 170 13.89 -5.61 -12.01
N LYS A 171 14.05 -5.27 -13.30
CA LYS A 171 14.68 -4.00 -13.71
C LYS A 171 13.74 -2.80 -13.75
N LYS A 172 12.45 -2.96 -13.41
CA LYS A 172 11.46 -1.87 -13.47
C LYS A 172 11.32 -1.14 -12.13
N TYR A 173 11.15 0.19 -12.16
CA TYR A 173 10.87 0.98 -10.95
C TYR A 173 9.41 0.91 -10.50
N GLY A 174 8.53 0.52 -11.43
CA GLY A 174 7.10 0.38 -11.22
C GLY A 174 6.41 -0.23 -12.43
N VAL A 175 5.10 -0.42 -12.33
CA VAL A 175 4.22 -0.95 -13.38
C VAL A 175 3.13 0.07 -13.67
N TYR A 176 2.88 0.30 -14.96
CA TYR A 176 1.75 1.10 -15.42
C TYR A 176 0.68 0.19 -16.00
N VAL A 177 -0.56 0.38 -15.56
CA VAL A 177 -1.72 -0.30 -16.11
C VAL A 177 -2.76 0.74 -16.53
N PRO A 178 -3.18 0.78 -17.80
CA PRO A 178 -4.25 1.66 -18.26
C PRO A 178 -5.55 1.36 -17.52
N PHE A 179 -6.33 2.40 -17.26
CA PHE A 179 -7.68 2.27 -16.74
C PHE A 179 -8.56 1.48 -17.71
N ASN A 180 -8.55 1.87 -18.99
CA ASN A 180 -9.32 1.21 -20.04
C ASN A 180 -8.85 -0.26 -20.23
N PRO A 181 -9.71 -1.27 -19.97
CA PRO A 181 -9.35 -2.68 -20.05
C PRO A 181 -9.03 -3.16 -21.47
N PHE A 182 -9.53 -2.47 -22.50
CA PHE A 182 -9.29 -2.81 -23.90
C PHE A 182 -7.97 -2.26 -24.44
N SER A 183 -7.26 -1.45 -23.66
CA SER A 183 -5.95 -0.92 -24.06
C SER A 183 -4.93 -2.04 -24.20
N LYS A 184 -4.06 -1.95 -25.21
CA LYS A 184 -2.96 -2.91 -25.41
C LYS A 184 -1.91 -2.76 -24.30
N ASN A 185 -2.09 -3.50 -23.22
CA ASN A 185 -1.15 -3.60 -22.12
C ASN A 185 -1.13 -5.04 -21.60
N LYS A 186 0.07 -5.61 -21.47
CA LYS A 186 0.23 -7.01 -21.04
C LYS A 186 -0.33 -7.33 -19.65
N TYR A 187 -0.58 -6.32 -18.81
CA TYR A 187 -1.11 -6.53 -17.47
C TYR A 187 -2.64 -6.61 -17.44
N ASN A 188 -3.32 -6.16 -18.50
CA ASN A 188 -4.79 -6.29 -18.60
C ASN A 188 -5.25 -7.75 -18.63
N SER A 189 -4.40 -8.69 -19.04
CA SER A 189 -4.73 -10.14 -18.98
C SER A 189 -4.86 -10.68 -17.55
N PHE A 190 -4.38 -9.94 -16.55
CA PHE A 190 -4.44 -10.31 -15.13
C PHE A 190 -5.60 -9.63 -14.39
N ARG A 191 -6.38 -8.80 -15.07
CA ARG A 191 -7.49 -8.06 -14.47
C ARG A 191 -8.58 -9.02 -14.00
N GLU A 192 -8.99 -8.87 -12.74
CA GLU A 192 -9.98 -9.71 -12.04
C GLU A 192 -9.73 -11.22 -12.13
N LYS A 193 -8.46 -11.64 -12.32
CA LYS A 193 -8.04 -13.05 -12.39
C LYS A 193 -7.96 -13.73 -11.03
N TRP A 194 -9.06 -13.70 -10.29
CA TRP A 194 -9.16 -14.32 -8.97
C TRP A 194 -9.06 -15.86 -9.00
N ASP A 195 -9.34 -16.47 -10.14
CA ASP A 195 -9.12 -17.90 -10.43
C ASP A 195 -7.63 -18.33 -10.30
N GLU A 196 -6.69 -17.38 -10.38
CA GLU A 196 -5.28 -17.63 -10.14
C GLU A 196 -4.98 -18.08 -8.70
N ILE A 197 -5.80 -17.64 -7.72
CA ILE A 197 -5.64 -18.03 -6.30
C ILE A 197 -5.75 -19.56 -6.16
N GLU A 198 -6.79 -20.16 -6.75
CA GLU A 198 -7.01 -21.61 -6.69
C GLU A 198 -5.94 -22.39 -7.44
N THR A 199 -5.47 -21.84 -8.56
CA THR A 199 -4.40 -22.43 -9.35
C THR A 199 -3.13 -22.57 -8.51
N VAL A 200 -2.75 -21.52 -7.78
CA VAL A 200 -1.55 -21.54 -6.94
C VAL A 200 -1.75 -22.40 -5.68
N LEU A 201 -2.91 -22.33 -5.02
CA LEU A 201 -3.21 -23.18 -3.86
C LEU A 201 -3.15 -24.69 -4.22
N SER A 202 -3.68 -25.06 -5.38
CA SER A 202 -3.63 -26.43 -5.90
C SER A 202 -2.20 -26.93 -6.12
N GLN A 203 -1.29 -26.05 -6.55
CA GLN A 203 0.14 -26.39 -6.71
C GLN A 203 0.83 -26.61 -5.37
N HIS A 204 0.43 -25.89 -4.32
CA HIS A 204 0.96 -26.11 -2.96
C HIS A 204 0.53 -27.47 -2.40
N GLY A 205 -0.71 -27.91 -2.68
CA GLY A 205 -1.19 -29.24 -2.28
C GLY A 205 -0.44 -30.40 -2.93
N ARG A 206 0.14 -30.21 -4.13
CA ARG A 206 0.89 -31.25 -4.85
C ARG A 206 2.36 -31.39 -4.44
N LYS A 207 2.92 -30.44 -3.68
CA LYS A 207 4.33 -30.48 -3.27
C LYS A 207 4.62 -31.37 -2.05
N CYS A 208 3.59 -31.95 -1.43
CA CYS A 208 3.72 -32.89 -0.31
C CYS A 208 3.50 -34.35 -0.75
N ILE A 209 4.32 -34.85 -1.68
CA ILE A 209 4.49 -36.29 -1.90
C ILE A 209 5.98 -36.52 -2.20
N PHE A 210 6.79 -36.63 -1.16
CA PHE A 210 8.11 -37.28 -1.19
C PHE A 210 8.36 -37.94 0.17
#